data_AF-A0A1J4W7C8-F1
#
_entry.id   AF-A0A1J4W7C8-F1
#
_cell.length_a   1.000
_cell.length_b   1.000
_cell.length_c   1.000
_cell.angle_alpha   90.00
_cell.angle_beta   90.00
_cell.angle_gamma   90.00
#
_symmetry.space_group_name_H-M   'P 1'
#
loop_
_entity.id
_entity.type
_entity.pdbx_description
1 polymer ?
#
loop_
_entity_poly.entity_id
_entity_poly.type
_entity_poly.pdbx_seq_one_letter_code
_entity_poly.pdbx_strand_id
1 'polypeptide(L)'
;MFTKKLQKKFVKVFFIFFLGFIMAPFFVSAGNYYPAQGADSSGKLTNNAYAVCYDGLVPCGKQVVYQGCGVISGGNEAAVVAECDKIGKTECAEGSLSKGILHCQICHLFQMINGALNYLFVSIIPYVVILMFVIAGILFYLGGSMSKYKSQAKDVIKTTIIGLVLIYGSFLIVGVALTLLGVVDIEPIKSVWSSNQIFKIDCLIKFPDSLAN
;
A
#
# COMPACT_ATOMS: atom_id res chain seq x y z
N MET A 1 -22.26 19.25 -33.70
CA MET A 1 -20.90 19.15 -34.30
C MET A 1 -19.86 19.48 -33.23
N PHE A 2 -19.61 18.57 -32.28
CA PHE A 2 -18.57 18.75 -31.26
C PHE A 2 -17.23 18.34 -31.89
N THR A 3 -16.39 19.33 -32.17
CA THR A 3 -15.14 19.14 -32.92
C THR A 3 -14.17 18.27 -32.11
N LYS A 4 -13.48 17.32 -32.76
CA LYS A 4 -12.44 16.43 -32.17
C LYS A 4 -11.40 17.17 -31.28
N LYS A 5 -11.23 18.48 -31.52
CA LYS A 5 -10.39 19.38 -30.75
C LYS A 5 -10.87 19.55 -29.29
N LEU A 6 -12.18 19.54 -29.06
CA LEU A 6 -12.77 19.70 -27.73
C LEU A 6 -12.64 18.43 -26.90
N GLN A 7 -12.81 17.24 -27.49
CA GLN A 7 -12.66 15.97 -26.76
C GLN A 7 -11.21 15.74 -26.30
N LYS A 8 -10.22 16.09 -27.13
CA LYS A 8 -8.78 16.03 -26.76
C LYS A 8 -8.41 17.05 -25.68
N LYS A 9 -8.99 18.26 -25.72
CA LYS A 9 -8.80 19.29 -24.69
C LYS A 9 -9.47 18.91 -23.38
N PHE A 10 -10.68 18.37 -23.40
CA PHE A 10 -11.40 17.94 -22.20
C PHE A 10 -10.72 16.76 -21.52
N VAL A 11 -10.27 15.75 -22.29
CA VAL A 11 -9.48 14.63 -21.74
C VAL A 11 -8.16 15.13 -21.15
N LYS A 12 -7.42 16.03 -21.82
CA LYS A 12 -6.17 16.58 -21.26
C LYS A 12 -6.40 17.41 -20.00
N VAL A 13 -7.41 18.29 -19.98
CA VAL A 13 -7.71 19.14 -18.82
C VAL A 13 -8.18 18.30 -17.65
N PHE A 14 -9.03 17.30 -17.89
CA PHE A 14 -9.46 16.36 -16.85
C PHE A 14 -8.30 15.51 -16.33
N PHE A 15 -7.42 15.01 -17.22
CA PHE A 15 -6.24 14.25 -16.82
C PHE A 15 -5.28 15.08 -15.98
N ILE A 16 -5.06 16.36 -16.30
CA ILE A 16 -4.20 17.27 -15.52
C ILE A 16 -4.82 17.58 -14.16
N PHE A 17 -6.13 17.83 -14.09
CA PHE A 17 -6.82 18.08 -12.82
C PHE A 17 -6.82 16.84 -11.93
N PHE A 18 -7.03 15.65 -12.51
CA PHE A 18 -7.00 14.38 -11.79
C PHE A 18 -5.57 14.05 -11.34
N LEU A 19 -4.54 14.15 -12.20
CA LEU A 19 -3.15 13.91 -11.81
C LEU A 19 -2.66 14.90 -10.75
N GLY A 20 -3.04 16.18 -10.84
CA GLY A 20 -2.60 17.22 -9.91
C GLY A 20 -3.29 17.13 -8.54
N PHE A 21 -4.59 16.84 -8.51
CA PHE A 21 -5.37 16.80 -7.27
C PHE A 21 -5.34 15.44 -6.56
N ILE A 22 -5.11 14.34 -7.30
CA ILE A 22 -5.04 12.97 -6.76
C ILE A 22 -3.59 12.46 -6.59
N MET A 23 -2.54 13.18 -6.98
CA MET A 23 -1.17 12.81 -6.54
C MET A 23 -0.64 13.64 -5.38
N ALA A 24 -1.13 14.87 -5.19
CA ALA A 24 -0.60 15.78 -4.17
C ALA A 24 -0.82 15.31 -2.71
N PRO A 25 -2.00 14.80 -2.30
CA PRO A 25 -2.21 14.40 -0.90
C PRO A 25 -1.67 13.00 -0.55
N PHE A 26 -1.36 12.17 -1.54
CA PHE A 26 -1.12 10.74 -1.28
C PHE A 26 0.33 10.37 -0.94
N PHE A 27 1.30 11.22 -1.24
CA PHE A 27 2.68 11.03 -0.74
C PHE A 27 2.85 11.50 0.71
N VAL A 28 1.94 12.35 1.21
CA VAL A 28 2.10 13.06 2.50
C VAL A 28 1.30 12.38 3.62
N SER A 29 0.18 11.71 3.31
CA SER A 29 -0.66 11.03 4.30
C SER A 29 -0.39 9.53 4.40
N ALA A 30 0.87 9.14 4.54
CA ALA A 30 1.29 7.76 4.69
C ALA A 30 2.13 7.59 5.97
N GLY A 31 1.67 8.17 7.08
CA GLY A 31 2.11 7.76 8.40
C GLY A 31 1.72 6.29 8.59
N ASN A 32 2.66 5.38 8.40
CA ASN A 32 2.43 3.95 8.60
C ASN A 32 3.21 3.50 9.82
N TYR A 33 2.55 2.79 10.73
CA TYR A 33 3.18 2.15 11.86
C TYR A 33 3.34 0.66 11.56
N TYR A 34 4.39 0.05 12.11
CA TYR A 34 4.61 -1.37 11.97
C TYR A 34 5.12 -1.97 13.28
N PRO A 35 4.60 -3.16 13.68
CA PRO A 35 5.14 -3.87 14.83
C PRO A 35 6.55 -4.37 14.52
N ALA A 36 7.46 -4.20 15.48
CA ALA A 36 8.84 -4.66 15.45
C ALA A 36 9.16 -5.47 16.70
N GLN A 37 10.14 -6.38 16.61
CA GLN A 37 10.64 -7.14 17.75
C GLN A 37 12.02 -6.65 18.14
N GLY A 38 12.28 -6.64 19.44
CA GLY A 38 13.59 -6.35 20.00
C GLY A 38 14.64 -7.34 19.55
N ALA A 39 15.88 -6.89 19.55
CA ALA A 39 17.03 -7.68 19.21
C ALA A 39 18.22 -7.24 20.05
N ASP A 40 18.97 -8.23 20.54
CA ASP A 40 20.18 -7.99 21.29
C ASP A 40 21.33 -7.47 20.40
N SER A 41 22.46 -7.12 21.02
CA SER A 41 23.67 -6.66 20.31
C SER A 41 24.28 -7.71 19.36
N SER A 42 23.81 -8.96 19.44
CA SER A 42 24.19 -10.06 18.54
C SER A 42 23.20 -10.26 17.38
N GLY A 43 22.13 -9.45 17.33
CA GLY A 43 21.06 -9.54 16.34
C GLY A 43 20.10 -10.71 16.55
N LYS A 44 20.10 -11.32 17.74
CA LYS A 44 19.14 -12.36 18.13
C LYS A 44 17.87 -11.70 18.64
N LEU A 45 16.72 -12.22 18.20
CA LEU A 45 15.40 -11.73 18.59
C LEU A 45 15.22 -11.86 20.10
N THR A 46 14.73 -10.80 20.72
CA THR A 46 14.27 -10.76 22.10
C THR A 46 12.76 -10.77 22.14
N ASN A 47 12.22 -11.00 23.33
CA ASN A 47 10.78 -11.03 23.53
C ASN A 47 10.16 -9.62 23.57
N ASN A 48 10.95 -8.55 23.48
CA ASN A 48 10.41 -7.19 23.54
C ASN A 48 9.71 -6.83 22.23
N ALA A 49 8.57 -6.15 22.29
CA ALA A 49 7.84 -5.68 21.13
C ALA A 49 7.76 -4.15 21.13
N TYR A 50 7.91 -3.56 19.94
CA TYR A 50 7.92 -2.13 19.72
C TYR A 50 6.98 -1.75 18.56
N ALA A 51 6.26 -0.65 18.69
CA ALA A 51 5.60 0.01 17.56
C ALA A 51 6.57 1.04 16.97
N VAL A 52 6.90 0.91 15.68
CA VAL A 52 7.77 1.85 14.98
C VAL A 52 6.93 2.72 14.05
N CYS A 53 7.07 4.03 14.19
CA CYS A 53 6.35 5.05 13.43
C CYS A 53 7.22 5.55 12.28
N TYR A 54 6.66 5.61 11.06
CA TYR A 54 7.30 6.22 9.91
C TYR A 54 6.45 7.36 9.35
N ASP A 55 7.05 8.52 9.17
CA ASP A 55 6.48 9.62 8.39
C ASP A 55 6.73 9.37 6.89
N GLY A 56 5.84 8.62 6.25
CA GLY A 56 5.88 8.36 4.81
C GLY A 56 6.61 7.06 4.42
N LEU A 57 7.50 7.13 3.43
CA LEU A 57 8.27 5.96 2.98
C LEU A 57 9.12 5.43 4.15
N VAL A 58 9.07 4.12 4.39
CA VAL A 58 9.87 3.42 5.41
C VAL A 58 11.35 3.79 5.22
N PRO A 59 11.92 4.67 6.09
CA PRO A 59 13.26 5.19 5.88
C PRO A 59 14.26 4.23 6.52
N CYS A 60 15.15 3.69 5.72
CA CYS A 60 16.22 2.85 6.23
C CYS A 60 17.45 3.74 6.54
N GLY A 61 18.12 3.50 7.67
CA GLY A 61 19.30 4.27 8.09
C GLY A 61 19.01 5.70 8.57
N LYS A 62 17.74 6.06 8.76
CA LYS A 62 17.34 7.30 9.43
C LYS A 62 16.87 7.02 10.85
N GLN A 63 16.90 8.06 11.66
CA GLN A 63 16.38 8.00 13.00
C GLN A 63 14.85 7.96 12.92
N VAL A 64 14.26 6.94 13.52
CA VAL A 64 12.82 6.72 13.54
C VAL A 64 12.33 6.72 14.97
N VAL A 65 11.03 6.86 15.10
CA VAL A 65 10.37 7.02 16.38
C VAL A 65 9.72 5.71 16.74
N TYR A 66 9.88 5.27 17.99
CA TYR A 66 9.37 3.99 18.43
C TYR A 66 8.86 4.05 19.86
N GLN A 67 8.00 3.09 20.18
CA GLN A 67 7.43 2.94 21.51
C GLN A 67 7.36 1.46 21.89
N GLY A 68 7.68 1.14 23.13
CA GLY A 68 7.51 -0.22 23.66
C GLY A 68 6.04 -0.56 23.84
N CYS A 69 5.65 -1.77 23.43
CA CYS A 69 4.25 -2.18 23.38
C CYS A 69 3.96 -3.50 24.12
N GLY A 70 5.01 -4.18 24.60
CA GLY A 70 4.84 -5.37 25.45
C GLY A 70 5.97 -6.38 25.30
N VAL A 71 5.76 -7.56 25.90
CA VAL A 71 6.69 -8.69 25.86
C VAL A 71 5.97 -9.92 25.31
N ILE A 72 6.51 -10.48 24.24
CA ILE A 72 6.08 -11.71 23.56
C ILE A 72 6.58 -12.91 24.36
N SER A 73 5.69 -13.65 25.00
CA SER A 73 6.01 -14.85 25.76
C SER A 73 4.79 -15.76 25.87
N GLY A 74 4.98 -17.05 25.57
CA GLY A 74 3.94 -18.06 25.79
C GLY A 74 2.76 -17.98 24.82
N GLY A 75 3.00 -17.75 23.52
CA GLY A 75 1.96 -17.79 22.49
C GLY A 75 1.01 -16.58 22.46
N ASN A 76 1.33 -15.51 23.20
CA ASN A 76 0.57 -14.26 23.23
C ASN A 76 0.91 -13.29 22.06
N GLU A 77 1.63 -13.73 21.02
CA GLU A 77 2.10 -12.87 19.92
C GLU A 77 0.98 -12.04 19.31
N ALA A 78 -0.15 -12.67 18.97
CA ALA A 78 -1.27 -11.95 18.36
C ALA A 78 -1.84 -10.85 19.26
N ALA A 79 -1.85 -11.06 20.58
CA ALA A 79 -2.33 -10.08 21.54
C ALA A 79 -1.35 -8.91 21.69
N VAL A 80 -0.05 -9.20 21.76
CA VAL A 80 0.99 -8.17 21.84
C VAL A 80 1.06 -7.35 20.55
N VAL A 81 0.97 -8.00 19.39
CA VAL A 81 0.93 -7.32 18.09
C VAL A 81 -0.32 -6.44 17.96
N ALA A 82 -1.48 -6.91 18.45
CA ALA A 82 -2.70 -6.09 18.48
C ALA A 82 -2.58 -4.88 19.41
N GLU A 83 -1.80 -4.98 20.49
CA GLU A 83 -1.52 -3.85 21.37
C GLU A 83 -0.55 -2.86 20.71
N CYS A 84 0.50 -3.35 20.04
CA CYS A 84 1.37 -2.53 19.19
C CYS A 84 0.58 -1.78 18.11
N ASP A 85 -0.46 -2.41 17.56
CA ASP A 85 -1.32 -1.84 16.52
C ASP A 85 -2.14 -0.65 17.03
N LYS A 86 -2.62 -0.70 18.28
CA LYS A 86 -3.32 0.42 18.90
C LYS A 86 -2.37 1.57 19.21
N ILE A 87 -1.24 1.27 19.87
CA ILE A 87 -0.21 2.24 20.25
C ILE A 87 0.32 2.97 19.01
N GLY A 88 0.64 2.23 17.94
CA GLY A 88 1.12 2.81 16.68
C GLY A 88 0.12 3.75 16.00
N LYS A 89 -1.18 3.60 16.24
CA LYS A 89 -2.23 4.49 15.69
C LYS A 89 -2.43 5.77 16.50
N THR A 90 -2.28 5.71 17.82
CA THR A 90 -2.64 6.83 18.71
C THR A 90 -1.44 7.61 19.23
N GLU A 91 -0.32 6.95 19.51
CA GLU A 91 0.80 7.55 20.26
C GLU A 91 1.93 8.05 19.36
N CYS A 92 2.00 7.60 18.10
CA CYS A 92 2.90 8.15 17.08
C CYS A 92 2.66 9.64 16.74
N ALA A 93 1.55 10.22 17.23
CA ALA A 93 1.20 11.63 17.03
C ALA A 93 1.51 12.53 18.25
N GLU A 94 1.73 11.96 19.44
CA GLU A 94 1.81 12.71 20.70
C GLU A 94 3.01 12.29 21.57
N GLY A 95 4.18 12.85 21.24
CA GLY A 95 5.16 13.37 22.22
C GLY A 95 5.92 12.43 23.18
N SER A 96 5.56 11.16 23.38
CA SER A 96 6.25 10.27 24.36
C SER A 96 7.06 9.17 23.68
N LEU A 97 7.99 9.60 22.84
CA LEU A 97 8.48 8.81 21.72
C LEU A 97 10.01 8.71 21.77
N SER A 98 10.51 7.50 22.01
CA SER A 98 11.94 7.22 21.99
C SER A 98 12.45 7.25 20.55
N LYS A 99 13.67 7.75 20.34
CA LYS A 99 14.20 8.02 19.00
C LYS A 99 15.44 7.18 18.73
N GLY A 100 15.33 6.19 17.86
CA GLY A 100 16.36 5.17 17.62
C GLY A 100 16.83 5.18 16.16
N ILE A 101 18.07 4.74 15.93
CA ILE A 101 18.57 4.51 14.57
C ILE A 101 18.33 3.05 14.22
N LEU A 102 17.54 2.83 13.16
CA LEU A 102 17.29 1.50 12.61
C LEU A 102 18.23 1.25 11.43
N HIS A 103 19.01 0.16 11.52
CA HIS A 103 19.87 -0.28 10.43
C HIS A 103 19.04 -0.86 9.28
N CYS A 104 19.44 -0.59 8.04
CA CYS A 104 18.72 -1.09 6.85
C CYS A 104 18.72 -2.62 6.82
N GLN A 105 17.54 -3.20 7.01
CA GLN A 105 17.25 -4.61 6.79
C GLN A 105 16.47 -4.76 5.49
N ILE A 106 16.64 -5.90 4.81
CA ILE A 106 15.88 -6.25 3.60
C ILE A 106 14.36 -6.23 3.89
N CYS A 107 13.97 -6.51 5.14
CA CYS A 107 12.60 -6.38 5.65
C CYS A 107 11.96 -5.00 5.37
N HIS A 108 12.70 -3.91 5.55
CA HIS A 108 12.18 -2.56 5.30
C HIS A 108 11.91 -2.32 3.81
N LEU A 109 12.71 -2.90 2.91
CA LEU A 109 12.50 -2.80 1.47
C LEU A 109 11.19 -3.49 1.07
N PHE A 110 10.96 -4.70 1.57
CA PHE A 110 9.72 -5.44 1.29
C PHE A 110 8.49 -4.73 1.85
N GLN A 111 8.59 -4.19 3.06
CA GLN A 111 7.50 -3.43 3.67
C GLN A 111 7.16 -2.15 2.90
N MET A 112 8.19 -1.43 2.40
CA MET A 112 7.99 -0.28 1.52
C MET A 112 7.29 -0.67 0.22
N ILE A 113 7.75 -1.73 -0.44
CA ILE A 113 7.15 -2.24 -1.68
C ILE A 113 5.69 -2.66 -1.43
N ASN A 114 5.42 -3.33 -0.31
CA ASN A 114 4.06 -3.72 0.07
C ASN A 114 3.16 -2.50 0.27
N GLY A 115 3.63 -1.47 0.98
CA GLY A 115 2.90 -0.21 1.13
C GLY A 115 2.62 0.46 -0.22
N ALA A 116 3.60 0.48 -1.13
CA ALA A 116 3.45 1.05 -2.46
C ALA A 116 2.45 0.27 -3.33
N LEU A 117 2.51 -1.06 -3.33
CA LEU A 117 1.57 -1.91 -4.04
C LEU A 117 0.17 -1.78 -3.44
N ASN A 118 0.05 -1.82 -2.12
CA ASN A 118 -1.23 -1.65 -1.43
C ASN A 118 -1.91 -0.34 -1.82
N TYR A 119 -1.15 0.75 -1.82
CA TYR A 119 -1.64 2.04 -2.25
C TYR A 119 -2.05 2.05 -3.74
N LEU A 120 -1.23 1.46 -4.63
CA LEU A 120 -1.54 1.35 -6.05
C LEU A 120 -2.85 0.59 -6.31
N PHE A 121 -3.05 -0.55 -5.63
CA PHE A 121 -4.18 -1.43 -5.86
C PHE A 121 -5.47 -0.98 -5.17
N VAL A 122 -5.40 -0.45 -3.95
CA VAL A 122 -6.58 -0.05 -3.17
C VAL A 122 -7.02 1.37 -3.51
N SER A 123 -6.07 2.26 -3.82
CA SER A 123 -6.40 3.65 -4.18
C SER A 123 -6.34 3.87 -5.69
N ILE A 124 -5.17 3.77 -6.32
CA ILE A 124 -5.00 4.28 -7.70
C ILE A 124 -5.84 3.50 -8.73
N ILE A 125 -5.72 2.17 -8.76
CA ILE A 125 -6.37 1.32 -9.77
C ILE A 125 -7.89 1.51 -9.80
N PRO A 126 -8.65 1.40 -8.68
CA PRO A 126 -10.10 1.55 -8.71
C PRO A 126 -10.53 2.93 -9.21
N TYR A 127 -9.84 4.01 -8.82
CA TYR A 127 -10.13 5.35 -9.34
C TYR A 127 -9.92 5.45 -10.87
N VAL A 128 -8.83 4.91 -11.39
CA VAL A 128 -8.54 4.91 -12.83
C VAL A 128 -9.56 4.06 -13.61
N VAL A 129 -9.94 2.91 -13.07
CA VAL A 129 -10.90 1.99 -13.69
C VAL A 129 -12.28 2.62 -13.76
N ILE A 130 -12.78 3.18 -12.65
CA ILE A 130 -14.07 3.90 -12.61
C ILE A 130 -14.07 5.02 -13.65
N LEU A 131 -12.98 5.78 -13.76
CA LEU A 131 -12.87 6.86 -14.74
C LEU A 131 -12.96 6.36 -16.19
N MET A 132 -12.25 5.28 -16.51
CA MET A 132 -12.31 4.67 -17.85
C MET A 132 -13.71 4.17 -18.18
N PHE A 133 -14.42 3.60 -17.21
CA PHE A 133 -15.81 3.17 -17.38
C PHE A 133 -16.77 4.33 -17.60
N VAL A 134 -16.62 5.46 -16.88
CA VAL A 134 -17.44 6.66 -17.10
C VAL A 134 -17.26 7.21 -18.51
N ILE A 135 -16.01 7.30 -18.98
CA ILE A 135 -15.69 7.77 -20.34
C ILE A 135 -16.31 6.83 -21.38
N ALA A 136 -16.18 5.51 -21.18
CA ALA A 136 -16.79 4.52 -22.06
C ALA A 136 -18.32 4.62 -22.08
N GLY A 137 -18.96 4.84 -20.93
CA GLY A 137 -20.40 5.03 -20.81
C GLY A 137 -20.91 6.23 -21.60
N ILE A 138 -20.23 7.37 -21.51
CA ILE A 138 -20.58 8.59 -22.27
C ILE A 138 -20.40 8.35 -23.78
N LEU A 139 -19.31 7.71 -24.20
CA LEU A 139 -19.07 7.35 -25.61
C LEU A 139 -20.14 6.39 -26.15
N PHE A 140 -20.60 5.46 -25.31
CA PHE A 140 -21.65 4.52 -25.68
C PHE A 140 -23.01 5.22 -25.85
N TYR A 141 -23.37 6.11 -24.92
CA TYR A 141 -24.60 6.91 -24.99
C TYR A 141 -24.65 7.79 -26.25
N LEU A 142 -23.55 8.47 -26.58
CA LEU A 142 -23.44 9.30 -27.79
C LEU A 142 -23.35 8.48 -29.09
N GLY A 143 -23.12 7.17 -28.99
CA GLY A 143 -23.01 6.25 -30.13
C GLY A 143 -24.33 5.89 -30.82
N GLY A 144 -25.49 6.31 -30.28
CA GLY A 144 -26.80 6.05 -30.90
C GLY A 144 -26.97 6.69 -32.28
N SER A 145 -26.28 7.80 -32.56
CA SER A 145 -26.41 8.54 -33.83
C SER A 145 -25.25 8.28 -34.82
N MET A 146 -24.09 7.80 -34.35
CA MET A 146 -22.93 7.51 -35.21
C MET A 146 -22.25 6.20 -34.78
N SER A 147 -22.17 5.22 -35.69
CA SER A 147 -21.60 3.89 -35.43
C SER A 147 -20.17 3.90 -34.89
N LYS A 148 -19.41 4.94 -35.26
CA LYS A 148 -18.01 5.12 -34.87
C LYS A 148 -17.79 5.17 -33.35
N TYR A 149 -18.64 5.88 -32.61
CA TYR A 149 -18.47 6.00 -31.16
C TYR A 149 -18.85 4.72 -30.41
N LYS A 150 -19.77 3.92 -30.97
CA LYS A 150 -20.14 2.61 -30.41
C LYS A 150 -19.00 1.60 -30.51
N SER A 151 -18.26 1.61 -31.63
CA SER A 151 -17.05 0.78 -31.77
C SER A 151 -15.96 1.22 -30.79
N GLN A 152 -15.74 2.53 -30.69
CA GLN A 152 -14.71 3.08 -29.81
C GLN A 152 -15.00 2.79 -28.32
N ALA A 153 -16.25 2.89 -27.87
CA ALA A 153 -16.63 2.56 -26.50
C ALA A 153 -16.35 1.08 -26.17
N LYS A 154 -16.64 0.16 -27.09
CA LYS A 154 -16.34 -1.28 -26.92
C LYS A 154 -14.84 -1.54 -26.82
N ASP A 155 -14.03 -0.86 -27.62
CA ASP A 155 -12.57 -1.00 -27.55
C ASP A 155 -12.01 -0.49 -26.23
N VAL A 156 -12.50 0.65 -25.71
CA VAL A 156 -12.10 1.18 -24.40
C VAL A 156 -12.45 0.20 -23.28
N ILE A 157 -13.65 -0.40 -23.30
CA ILE A 157 -14.05 -1.38 -22.28
C ILE A 157 -13.18 -2.63 -22.36
N LYS A 158 -12.97 -3.19 -23.56
CA LYS A 158 -12.15 -4.40 -23.75
C LYS A 158 -10.71 -4.18 -23.28
N THR A 159 -10.09 -3.08 -23.71
CA THR A 159 -8.71 -2.75 -23.34
C THR A 159 -8.56 -2.52 -21.84
N THR A 160 -9.53 -1.87 -21.19
CA THR A 160 -9.55 -1.68 -19.73
C THR A 160 -9.63 -3.01 -19.00
N ILE A 161 -10.53 -3.91 -19.42
CA ILE A 161 -10.68 -5.24 -18.81
C ILE A 161 -9.40 -6.08 -18.97
N ILE A 162 -8.80 -6.08 -20.16
CA ILE A 162 -7.54 -6.79 -20.42
C ILE A 162 -6.43 -6.24 -19.53
N GLY A 163 -6.30 -4.92 -19.41
CA GLY A 163 -5.33 -4.28 -18.52
C GLY A 163 -5.54 -4.69 -17.06
N LEU A 164 -6.79 -4.72 -16.60
CA LEU A 164 -7.14 -5.15 -15.24
C LEU A 164 -6.70 -6.60 -14.99
N VAL A 165 -7.01 -7.50 -15.92
CA VAL A 165 -6.63 -8.92 -15.85
C VAL A 165 -5.10 -9.08 -15.85
N LEU A 166 -4.37 -8.29 -16.64
CA LEU A 166 -2.90 -8.34 -16.65
C LEU A 166 -2.30 -7.86 -15.34
N ILE A 167 -2.80 -6.77 -14.76
CA ILE A 167 -2.26 -6.22 -13.51
C ILE A 167 -2.52 -7.19 -12.35
N TYR A 168 -3.77 -7.62 -12.15
CA TYR A 168 -4.10 -8.58 -11.09
C TYR A 168 -3.52 -9.99 -11.37
N GLY A 169 -3.45 -10.40 -12.63
CA GLY A 169 -2.86 -11.68 -13.02
C GLY A 169 -1.35 -11.72 -12.75
N SER A 170 -0.61 -10.67 -13.14
CA SER A 170 0.82 -10.55 -12.82
C SER A 170 1.04 -10.51 -11.30
N PHE A 171 0.18 -9.81 -10.57
CA PHE A 171 0.25 -9.75 -9.12
C PHE A 171 0.08 -11.12 -8.46
N LEU A 172 -0.91 -11.90 -8.90
CA LEU A 172 -1.11 -13.27 -8.41
C LEU A 172 0.09 -14.17 -8.70
N ILE A 173 0.68 -14.07 -9.90
CA ILE A 173 1.85 -14.88 -10.27
C ILE A 173 3.03 -14.56 -9.33
N VAL A 174 3.29 -13.28 -9.07
CA VAL A 174 4.36 -12.84 -8.16
C VAL A 174 4.07 -13.30 -6.72
N GLY A 175 2.82 -13.14 -6.25
CA GLY A 175 2.41 -13.58 -4.93
C GLY A 175 2.59 -15.08 -4.71
N VAL A 176 2.16 -15.90 -5.68
CA VAL A 176 2.37 -17.36 -5.65
C VAL A 176 3.85 -17.70 -5.66
N ALA A 177 4.66 -17.04 -6.49
CA ALA A 177 6.11 -17.27 -6.52
C ALA A 177 6.78 -16.95 -5.16
N LEU A 178 6.41 -15.84 -4.52
CA LEU A 178 6.92 -15.46 -3.20
C LEU A 178 6.45 -16.41 -2.09
N THR A 179 5.23 -16.94 -2.21
CA THR A 179 4.69 -17.95 -1.28
C THR A 179 5.45 -19.27 -1.40
N LEU A 180 5.77 -19.71 -2.63
CA LEU A 180 6.57 -20.91 -2.86
C LEU A 180 7.99 -20.80 -2.29
N LEU A 181 8.51 -19.57 -2.19
CA LEU A 181 9.80 -19.29 -1.55
C LEU A 181 9.71 -19.18 -0.02
N GLY A 182 8.52 -19.28 0.56
CA GLY A 182 8.29 -19.21 2.01
C GLY A 182 8.53 -17.83 2.62
N VAL A 183 8.48 -16.77 1.81
CA VAL A 183 8.78 -15.39 2.24
C VAL A 183 7.50 -14.62 2.63
N VAL A 184 6.35 -15.04 2.10
CA VAL A 184 5.08 -14.31 2.23
C VAL A 184 3.92 -15.29 2.32
N ASP A 185 2.97 -15.01 3.21
CA ASP A 185 1.67 -15.67 3.23
C ASP A 185 0.66 -14.86 2.40
N ILE A 186 0.13 -15.48 1.34
CA ILE A 186 -0.98 -14.93 0.56
C ILE A 186 -2.29 -15.08 1.32
N GLU A 187 -2.85 -13.97 1.78
CA GLU A 187 -4.20 -14.00 2.34
C GLU A 187 -5.26 -14.17 1.24
N PRO A 188 -6.39 -14.84 1.51
CA PRO A 188 -7.49 -14.95 0.56
C PRO A 188 -8.03 -13.57 0.19
N ILE A 189 -8.37 -13.36 -1.09
CA ILE A 189 -8.87 -12.09 -1.67
C ILE A 189 -9.91 -11.36 -0.80
N LYS A 190 -10.70 -12.07 0.00
CA LYS A 190 -11.70 -11.49 0.90
C LYS A 190 -11.10 -10.61 2.01
N SER A 191 -9.91 -10.92 2.53
CA SER A 191 -9.27 -10.10 3.58
C SER A 191 -8.62 -8.84 3.01
N VAL A 192 -8.14 -8.87 1.76
CA VAL A 192 -7.57 -7.70 1.06
C VAL A 192 -8.49 -6.49 1.10
N TRP A 193 -9.79 -6.69 0.88
CA TRP A 193 -10.80 -5.62 0.90
C TRP A 193 -11.23 -5.21 2.32
N SER A 194 -10.87 -5.99 3.35
CA SER A 194 -11.29 -5.77 4.75
C SER A 194 -10.15 -5.24 5.64
N SER A 195 -8.89 -5.58 5.34
CA SER A 195 -7.71 -5.13 6.07
C SER A 195 -6.89 -4.08 5.31
N ASN A 196 -7.23 -3.79 4.04
CA ASN A 196 -6.42 -2.96 3.14
C ASN A 196 -4.94 -3.38 3.14
N GLN A 197 -4.66 -4.69 3.17
CA GLN A 197 -3.31 -5.22 3.07
C GLN A 197 -3.31 -6.43 2.14
N ILE A 198 -2.41 -6.45 1.16
CA ILE A 198 -2.41 -7.45 0.08
C ILE A 198 -1.39 -8.57 0.31
N PHE A 199 -0.28 -8.24 0.98
CA PHE A 199 0.67 -9.21 1.49
C PHE A 199 0.86 -9.01 2.98
N LYS A 200 0.81 -10.11 3.73
CA LYS A 200 1.33 -10.14 5.08
C LYS A 200 2.76 -10.66 4.99
N ILE A 201 3.71 -9.75 5.14
CA ILE A 201 5.12 -10.12 5.12
C ILE A 201 5.53 -10.40 6.56
N ASP A 202 5.79 -11.66 6.89
CA ASP A 202 6.35 -12.08 8.18
C ASP A 202 7.84 -11.75 8.23
N CYS A 203 8.13 -10.45 8.22
CA CYS A 203 9.47 -9.92 8.37
C CYS A 203 9.57 -9.22 9.72
N LEU A 204 10.19 -9.90 10.69
CA LEU A 204 10.50 -9.32 11.99
C LEU A 204 11.53 -8.22 11.82
N ILE A 205 11.10 -6.97 11.97
CA ILE A 205 12.00 -5.83 12.06
C ILE A 205 12.74 -5.96 13.38
N LYS A 206 14.07 -6.14 13.30
CA LYS A 206 14.91 -6.23 14.50
C LYS A 206 15.24 -4.84 14.99
N PHE A 207 14.80 -4.52 16.20
CA PHE A 207 15.08 -3.26 16.87
C PHE A 207 16.16 -3.45 17.93
N PRO A 208 17.31 -2.74 17.90
CA PRO A 208 18.36 -2.97 18.88
C PRO A 208 17.94 -2.49 20.28
N ASP A 209 17.83 -3.43 21.22
CA ASP A 209 17.42 -3.18 22.61
C ASP A 209 18.40 -2.26 23.35
N SER A 210 19.65 -2.15 22.85
CA SER A 210 20.66 -1.23 23.38
C SER A 210 20.31 0.26 23.21
N LEU A 211 19.29 0.60 22.42
CA LEU A 211 18.78 1.96 22.28
C LEU A 211 17.59 2.25 23.22
N ALA A 212 17.04 1.24 23.89
CA ALA A 212 15.86 1.36 24.75
C ALA A 212 16.17 1.75 26.21
N ASN A 213 17.42 2.13 26.52
CA ASN A 213 17.87 2.66 27.83
C ASN A 213 18.27 4.13 27.74
#